data_AF-A0A433X964-F1
#
_entry.id   AF-A0A433X964-F1
#
_cell.length_a   1.000
_cell.length_b   1.000
_cell.length_c   1.000
_cell.angle_alpha   90.00
_cell.angle_beta   90.00
_cell.angle_gamma   90.00
#
_symmetry.space_group_name_H-M   'P 1'
#
loop_
_entity.id
_entity.type
_entity.pdbx_description
1 polymer ?
#
loop_
_entity_poly.entity_id
_entity_poly.type
_entity_poly.pdbx_seq_one_letter_code
_entity_poly.pdbx_strand_id
1 'polypeptide(L)'
;MLAGHFGLAAAVKAKVPEVPLWALMLSTQLIDVIFVPLYVSNIETVVKTGVGYGNQVIHADYSHSLLSVLVLAVLTGFLARKLWGKRGGYTVGAVVFSHWILDLLVHHSDLPILPGNLCHLPLLGFGLWRSSTLSMIAELLLIAAGSFMYLRFAVSGTTGSTKLLARYSGAILAVLMLLCLASDVLGIG
;
A
#
# COMPACT_ATOMS: atom_id res chain seq x y z
N MET A 1 -5.06 -5.31 1.72
CA MET A 1 -4.05 -6.01 0.88
C MET A 1 -2.72 -5.36 1.26
N LEU A 2 -1.66 -6.12 1.55
CA LEU A 2 -0.39 -5.51 1.98
C LEU A 2 0.63 -5.45 0.84
N ALA A 3 0.87 -6.59 0.21
CA ALA A 3 1.87 -6.76 -0.84
C ALA A 3 1.47 -6.04 -2.14
N GLY A 4 0.17 -5.90 -2.40
CA GLY A 4 -0.35 -5.18 -3.57
C GLY A 4 0.09 -3.72 -3.60
N HIS A 5 0.06 -3.04 -2.46
CA HIS A 5 0.54 -1.66 -2.32
C HIS A 5 2.04 -1.56 -2.58
N PHE A 6 2.84 -2.49 -2.06
CA PHE A 6 4.28 -2.54 -2.38
C PHE A 6 4.54 -2.79 -3.87
N GLY A 7 3.69 -3.57 -4.54
CA GLY A 7 3.69 -3.71 -6.00
C GLY A 7 3.54 -2.37 -6.71
N LEU A 8 2.61 -1.52 -6.25
CA LEU A 8 2.46 -0.16 -6.77
C LEU A 8 3.71 0.70 -6.53
N ALA A 9 4.30 0.66 -5.32
CA ALA A 9 5.54 1.39 -5.01
C ALA A 9 6.70 0.97 -5.95
N ALA A 10 6.83 -0.33 -6.23
CA ALA A 10 7.82 -0.87 -7.16
C ALA A 10 7.59 -0.35 -8.60
N ALA A 11 6.33 -0.32 -9.06
CA ALA A 11 5.96 0.25 -10.36
C ALA A 11 6.30 1.74 -10.46
N VAL A 12 5.98 2.51 -9.41
CA VAL A 12 6.23 3.96 -9.35
C VAL A 12 7.74 4.25 -9.35
N LYS A 13 8.55 3.45 -8.65
CA LYS A 13 10.01 3.60 -8.64
C LYS A 13 10.61 3.58 -10.05
N ALA A 14 10.07 2.73 -10.93
CA ALA A 14 10.52 2.65 -12.33
C ALA A 14 10.26 3.93 -13.14
N LYS A 15 9.38 4.81 -12.66
CA LYS A 15 8.99 6.07 -13.35
C LYS A 15 9.57 7.31 -12.69
N VAL A 16 9.85 7.26 -11.39
CA VAL A 16 10.31 8.38 -10.56
C VAL A 16 11.59 7.96 -9.82
N PRO A 17 12.71 7.77 -10.53
CA PRO A 17 13.94 7.22 -9.96
C PRO A 17 14.57 8.12 -8.89
N GLU A 18 14.27 9.41 -8.87
CA GLU A 18 14.76 10.38 -7.88
C GLU A 18 14.24 10.12 -6.45
N VAL A 19 13.07 9.49 -6.30
CA VAL A 19 12.54 9.11 -4.98
C VAL A 19 13.08 7.73 -4.61
N PRO A 20 13.69 7.53 -3.43
CA PRO A 20 14.24 6.24 -3.04
C PRO A 20 13.11 5.22 -2.79
N LEU A 21 13.39 3.95 -3.08
CA LEU A 21 12.39 2.88 -3.00
C LEU A 21 11.78 2.77 -1.59
N TRP A 22 12.60 2.88 -0.54
CA TRP A 22 12.12 2.83 0.84
C TRP A 22 11.07 3.91 1.14
N ALA A 23 11.21 5.11 0.55
CA ALA A 23 10.27 6.19 0.78
C ALA A 23 8.94 5.91 0.08
N LEU A 24 8.96 5.31 -1.11
CA LEU A 24 7.74 4.87 -1.81
C LEU A 24 7.04 3.73 -1.05
N MET A 25 7.80 2.77 -0.52
CA MET A 25 7.27 1.67 0.29
C MET A 25 6.69 2.14 1.63
N LEU A 26 7.35 3.10 2.28
CA LEU A 26 6.80 3.75 3.47
C LEU A 26 5.56 4.58 3.13
N SER A 27 5.58 5.29 2.00
CA SER A 27 4.44 6.11 1.56
C SER A 27 3.21 5.25 1.33
N THR A 28 3.37 4.06 0.74
CA THR A 28 2.25 3.15 0.59
C THR A 28 1.69 2.77 1.96
N GLN A 29 2.51 2.40 2.95
CA GLN A 29 1.99 1.91 4.23
C GLN A 29 1.94 2.98 5.33
N LEU A 30 1.97 4.25 4.96
CA LEU A 30 2.06 5.31 5.96
C LEU A 30 0.82 5.34 6.85
N ILE A 31 -0.35 5.07 6.28
CA ILE A 31 -1.59 5.04 7.05
C ILE A 31 -1.66 3.81 7.96
N ASP A 32 -1.11 2.66 7.53
CA ASP A 32 -0.96 1.48 8.39
C ASP A 32 -0.02 1.75 9.57
N VAL A 33 1.09 2.47 9.32
CA VAL A 33 2.04 2.86 10.38
C VAL A 33 1.36 3.73 11.43
N ILE A 34 0.39 4.56 11.04
CA ILE A 34 -0.44 5.36 11.96
C ILE A 34 -1.53 4.49 12.62
N PHE A 35 -2.10 3.54 11.89
CA PHE A 35 -3.09 2.59 12.41
C PHE A 35 -2.54 1.74 13.55
N VAL A 36 -1.31 1.21 13.44
CA VAL A 36 -0.72 0.33 14.47
C VAL A 36 -0.77 0.90 15.90
N PRO A 37 -0.27 2.11 16.20
CA PRO A 37 -0.37 2.66 17.56
C PRO A 37 -1.82 2.95 18.00
N LEU A 38 -2.71 3.33 17.08
CA LEU A 38 -4.14 3.53 17.39
C LEU A 38 -4.83 2.21 17.72
N TYR A 39 -4.49 1.15 16.99
CA TYR A 39 -4.97 -0.21 17.21
C TYR A 39 -4.48 -0.76 18.56
N VAL A 40 -3.18 -0.63 18.87
CA VAL A 40 -2.62 -1.06 20.17
C VAL A 40 -3.22 -0.26 21.33
N SER A 41 -3.61 0.99 21.10
CA SER A 41 -4.28 1.83 22.09
C SER A 41 -5.80 1.58 22.21
N ASN A 42 -6.35 0.63 21.44
CA ASN A 42 -7.79 0.35 21.33
C ASN A 42 -8.65 1.54 20.85
N ILE A 43 -8.04 2.51 20.16
CA ILE A 43 -8.77 3.61 19.50
C ILE A 43 -9.38 3.12 18.19
N GLU A 44 -8.67 2.24 17.49
CA GLU A 44 -9.12 1.57 16.27
C GLU A 44 -9.13 0.06 16.51
N THR A 45 -10.01 -0.68 15.84
CA THR A 45 -10.21 -2.11 16.13
C THR A 45 -10.34 -2.94 14.86
N VAL A 46 -10.03 -4.24 14.98
CA VAL A 46 -10.22 -5.22 13.91
C VAL A 46 -11.10 -6.33 14.43
N VAL A 47 -12.19 -6.60 13.74
CA VAL A 47 -13.14 -7.66 14.06
C VAL A 47 -13.01 -8.75 13.02
N LYS A 48 -12.58 -9.94 13.43
CA LYS A 48 -12.52 -11.11 12.54
C LYS A 48 -13.93 -11.61 12.23
N THR A 49 -14.25 -11.77 10.96
CA THR A 49 -15.56 -12.27 10.49
C THR A 49 -15.49 -13.72 10.00
N GLY A 50 -14.29 -14.30 9.94
CA GLY A 50 -14.05 -15.68 9.53
C GLY A 50 -12.57 -16.02 9.51
N VAL A 51 -12.22 -17.10 8.80
CA VAL A 51 -10.83 -17.57 8.64
C VAL A 51 -10.37 -17.29 7.21
N GLY A 52 -9.18 -16.71 7.05
CA GLY A 52 -8.53 -16.48 5.76
C GLY A 52 -8.64 -15.05 5.22
N TYR A 53 -8.03 -14.82 4.07
CA TYR A 53 -7.84 -13.49 3.47
C TYR A 53 -9.15 -12.70 3.31
N GLY A 54 -9.16 -11.47 3.84
CA GLY A 54 -10.30 -10.54 3.72
C GLY A 54 -11.46 -10.80 4.68
N ASN A 55 -11.36 -11.80 5.56
CA ASN A 55 -12.40 -12.12 6.55
C ASN A 55 -12.25 -11.31 7.85
N GLN A 56 -12.18 -9.98 7.69
CA GLN A 56 -12.13 -9.04 8.80
C GLN A 56 -12.83 -7.74 8.43
N VAL A 57 -13.41 -7.08 9.42
CA VAL A 57 -13.91 -5.71 9.34
C VAL A 57 -12.97 -4.85 10.16
N ILE A 58 -12.48 -3.77 9.58
CA ILE A 58 -11.51 -2.89 10.21
C ILE A 58 -12.20 -1.57 10.55
N HIS A 59 -12.31 -1.27 11.84
CA HIS A 59 -12.79 0.01 12.34
C HIS A 59 -11.59 0.95 12.52
N ALA A 60 -11.07 1.43 11.40
CA ALA A 60 -9.94 2.37 11.33
C ALA A 60 -10.43 3.81 11.12
N ASP A 61 -11.21 4.29 12.09
CA ASP A 61 -12.01 5.50 11.92
C ASP A 61 -11.20 6.78 11.76
N TYR A 62 -9.96 6.81 12.23
CA TYR A 62 -9.07 7.98 12.16
C TYR A 62 -8.00 7.83 11.09
N SER A 63 -7.26 6.73 11.08
CA SER A 63 -6.13 6.49 10.17
C SER A 63 -6.59 6.31 8.72
N HIS A 64 -7.74 5.66 8.50
CA HIS A 64 -8.25 5.31 7.17
C HIS A 64 -9.44 6.16 6.72
N SER A 65 -9.78 7.24 7.44
CA SER A 65 -10.79 8.16 6.92
C SER A 65 -10.30 8.92 5.68
N LEU A 66 -11.17 9.13 4.70
CA LEU A 66 -10.82 9.82 3.45
C LEU A 66 -10.17 11.19 3.71
N LEU A 67 -10.72 11.97 4.65
CA LEU A 67 -10.17 13.27 4.99
C LEU A 67 -8.78 13.17 5.65
N SER A 68 -8.57 12.23 6.58
CA SER A 68 -7.26 12.01 7.20
C SER A 68 -6.20 11.67 6.15
N VAL A 69 -6.52 10.74 5.24
CA VAL A 69 -5.58 10.33 4.19
C VAL A 69 -5.28 11.48 3.23
N LEU A 70 -6.28 12.28 2.84
CA LEU A 70 -6.08 13.47 2.01
C LEU A 70 -5.13 14.48 2.67
N VAL A 71 -5.36 14.79 3.95
CA VAL A 71 -4.48 15.69 4.71
C VAL A 71 -3.06 15.14 4.77
N LEU A 72 -2.92 13.86 5.09
CA LEU A 72 -1.61 13.21 5.20
C LEU A 72 -0.88 13.16 3.86
N ALA A 73 -1.58 12.86 2.77
CA ALA A 73 -1.03 12.88 1.41
C ALA A 73 -0.51 14.27 1.02
N VAL A 74 -1.22 15.34 1.36
CA VAL A 74 -0.77 16.73 1.10
C VAL A 74 0.45 17.07 1.94
N LEU A 75 0.43 16.76 3.24
CA LEU A 75 1.54 17.06 4.16
C LEU A 75 2.82 16.33 3.76
N THR A 76 2.73 15.02 3.52
CA THR A 76 3.86 14.19 3.12
C THR A 76 4.36 14.54 1.73
N GLY A 77 3.47 14.86 0.79
CA GLY A 77 3.84 15.38 -0.52
C GLY A 77 4.60 16.71 -0.44
N PHE A 78 4.22 17.60 0.47
CA PHE A 78 4.94 18.86 0.70
C PHE A 78 6.33 18.64 1.31
N LEU A 79 6.46 17.70 2.25
CA LEU A 79 7.75 17.29 2.82
C LEU A 79 8.66 16.67 1.76
N ALA A 80 8.13 15.69 1.01
CA ALA A 80 8.83 15.01 -0.07
C ALA A 80 9.26 15.98 -1.18
N ARG A 81 8.49 17.04 -1.43
CA ARG A 81 8.86 18.09 -2.38
C ARG A 81 10.18 18.77 -2.02
N LYS A 82 10.48 18.94 -0.73
CA LYS A 82 11.73 19.54 -0.27
C LYS A 82 12.93 18.61 -0.45
N LEU A 83 12.70 17.29 -0.38
CA LEU A 83 13.74 16.27 -0.47
C LEU A 83 14.04 15.82 -1.91
N TRP A 84 13.00 15.67 -2.74
CA TRP A 84 13.08 15.07 -4.08
C TRP A 84 12.45 15.95 -5.18
N GLY A 85 12.27 17.25 -4.91
CA GLY A 85 11.74 18.22 -5.85
C GLY A 85 10.22 18.11 -6.09
N LYS A 86 9.68 19.00 -6.93
CA LYS A 86 8.23 19.07 -7.20
C LYS A 86 7.63 17.72 -7.60
N ARG A 87 8.32 17.01 -8.51
CA ARG A 87 7.86 15.71 -9.00
C ARG A 87 7.81 14.67 -7.89
N GLY A 88 8.88 14.52 -7.10
CA GLY A 88 8.89 13.60 -5.96
C GLY A 88 7.81 13.91 -4.92
N GLY A 89 7.53 15.20 -4.68
CA GLY A 89 6.44 15.63 -3.81
C GLY A 89 5.05 15.18 -4.27
N TYR A 90 4.72 15.43 -5.54
CA TYR A 90 3.46 14.95 -6.11
C TYR A 90 3.37 13.42 -6.11
N THR A 91 4.48 12.74 -6.41
CA THR A 91 4.54 11.28 -6.42
C THR A 91 4.29 10.70 -5.03
N VAL A 92 4.97 11.18 -3.99
CA VAL A 92 4.78 10.67 -2.63
C VAL A 92 3.36 10.90 -2.14
N GLY A 93 2.80 12.10 -2.31
CA GLY A 93 1.42 12.38 -1.93
C GLY A 93 0.42 11.48 -2.68
N ALA A 94 0.61 11.29 -3.98
CA ALA A 94 -0.23 10.39 -4.77
C ALA A 94 -0.11 8.92 -4.32
N VAL A 95 1.08 8.47 -3.93
CA VAL A 95 1.31 7.11 -3.42
C VAL A 95 0.65 6.90 -2.05
N VAL A 96 0.74 7.88 -1.14
CA VAL A 96 -0.02 7.82 0.14
C VAL A 96 -1.51 7.72 -0.13
N PHE A 97 -2.05 8.59 -0.99
CA PHE A 97 -3.48 8.57 -1.31
C PHE A 97 -3.91 7.30 -2.07
N SER A 98 -3.02 6.72 -2.87
CA SER A 98 -3.32 5.47 -3.59
C SER A 98 -3.59 4.30 -2.67
N HIS A 99 -3.06 4.31 -1.43
CA HIS A 99 -3.39 3.32 -0.42
C HIS A 99 -4.90 3.27 -0.20
N TRP A 100 -5.50 4.40 0.15
CA TRP A 100 -6.94 4.49 0.42
C TRP A 100 -7.79 4.12 -0.79
N ILE A 101 -7.33 4.44 -2.01
CA ILE A 101 -8.02 4.03 -3.24
C ILE A 101 -7.98 2.51 -3.44
N LEU A 102 -6.84 1.86 -3.21
CA LEU A 102 -6.74 0.41 -3.30
C LEU A 102 -7.57 -0.28 -2.21
N ASP A 103 -7.58 0.30 -1.01
CA ASP A 103 -8.41 -0.15 0.09
C ASP A 103 -9.89 -0.04 -0.24
N LEU A 104 -10.34 1.08 -0.84
CA LEU A 104 -11.72 1.25 -1.29
C LEU A 104 -12.18 0.10 -2.19
N LEU A 105 -11.30 -0.46 -3.02
CA LEU A 105 -11.63 -1.60 -3.86
C LEU A 105 -11.85 -2.87 -3.04
N VAL A 106 -11.02 -3.11 -2.03
CA VAL A 106 -11.01 -4.39 -1.29
C VAL A 106 -11.88 -4.43 -0.07
N HIS A 107 -11.88 -3.36 0.71
CA HIS A 107 -12.55 -3.27 1.99
C HIS A 107 -14.04 -3.58 1.86
N HIS A 108 -14.58 -4.12 2.94
CA HIS A 108 -16.03 -4.12 3.15
C HIS A 108 -16.50 -2.67 3.31
N SER A 109 -17.79 -2.44 3.57
CA SER A 109 -18.28 -1.07 3.81
C SER A 109 -17.88 -0.58 5.20
N ASP A 110 -16.57 -0.39 5.43
CA ASP A 110 -15.94 -0.05 6.70
C ASP A 110 -14.98 1.16 6.62
N LEU A 111 -14.81 1.78 5.45
CA LEU A 111 -13.97 2.98 5.31
C LEU A 111 -14.75 4.28 5.62
N PRO A 112 -14.30 5.09 6.59
CA PRO A 112 -14.96 6.35 6.93
C PRO A 112 -14.65 7.46 5.92
N ILE A 113 -15.58 8.42 5.80
CA ILE A 113 -15.33 9.66 5.06
C ILE A 113 -14.63 10.69 5.96
N LEU A 114 -15.11 10.84 7.20
CA LEU A 114 -14.59 11.78 8.19
C LEU A 114 -13.90 11.04 9.35
N PRO A 115 -12.88 11.65 9.98
CA PRO A 115 -12.17 11.03 11.11
C PRO A 115 -13.12 10.75 12.27
N GLY A 116 -12.95 9.60 12.92
CA GLY A 116 -13.82 9.15 14.01
C GLY A 116 -15.25 8.81 13.55
N ASN A 117 -15.44 8.56 12.24
CA ASN A 117 -16.75 8.39 11.62
C ASN A 117 -17.73 9.54 11.98
N LEU A 118 -17.20 10.76 12.04
CA LEU A 118 -17.96 11.95 12.43
C LEU A 118 -19.18 12.14 11.53
N CYS A 119 -20.28 12.58 12.13
CA CYS A 119 -21.59 12.77 11.46
C CYS A 119 -22.23 11.47 10.93
N HIS A 120 -21.68 10.29 11.21
CA HIS A 120 -22.22 8.98 10.79
C HIS A 120 -22.53 8.92 9.29
N LEU A 121 -21.63 9.46 8.47
CA LEU A 121 -21.74 9.39 7.03
C LEU A 121 -21.65 7.93 6.54
N PRO A 122 -22.13 7.63 5.32
CA PRO A 122 -22.01 6.29 4.77
C PRO A 122 -20.54 5.82 4.73
N LEU A 123 -20.29 4.63 5.26
CA LEU A 123 -19.01 3.94 5.13
C LEU A 123 -18.84 3.42 3.71
N LEU A 124 -17.62 3.48 3.19
CA LEU A 124 -17.28 3.14 1.81
C LEU A 124 -16.55 1.80 1.75
N GLY A 125 -16.57 1.19 0.55
CA GLY A 125 -15.87 -0.05 0.24
C GLY A 125 -16.64 -0.91 -0.76
N PHE A 126 -15.95 -1.36 -1.82
CA PHE A 126 -16.55 -2.16 -2.90
C PHE A 126 -16.58 -3.66 -2.60
N GLY A 127 -15.87 -4.12 -1.56
CA GLY A 127 -16.02 -5.46 -1.01
C GLY A 127 -15.37 -6.56 -1.84
N LEU A 128 -14.24 -6.32 -2.50
CA LEU A 128 -13.50 -7.41 -3.16
C LEU A 128 -13.12 -8.53 -2.17
N TRP A 129 -12.92 -8.19 -0.89
CA TRP A 129 -12.69 -9.15 0.19
C TRP A 129 -13.81 -10.16 0.42
N ARG A 130 -15.02 -9.95 -0.13
CA ARG A 130 -16.07 -10.99 -0.17
C ARG A 130 -15.63 -12.23 -0.97
N SER A 131 -14.64 -12.09 -1.85
CA SER A 131 -13.99 -13.19 -2.54
C SER A 131 -12.48 -13.16 -2.31
N SER A 132 -11.99 -14.03 -1.43
CA SER A 132 -10.55 -14.17 -1.18
C SER A 132 -9.78 -14.46 -2.47
N THR A 133 -10.33 -15.30 -3.36
CA THR A 133 -9.69 -15.62 -4.65
C THR A 133 -9.54 -14.39 -5.55
N LEU A 134 -10.60 -13.58 -5.72
CA LEU A 134 -10.50 -12.38 -6.55
C LEU A 134 -9.55 -11.34 -5.95
N SER A 135 -9.55 -11.22 -4.63
CA SER A 135 -8.62 -10.33 -3.93
C SER A 135 -7.16 -10.76 -4.11
N MET A 136 -6.87 -12.06 -3.98
CA MET A 136 -5.54 -12.61 -4.23
C MET A 136 -5.09 -12.40 -5.67
N ILE A 137 -5.99 -12.56 -6.65
CA ILE A 137 -5.67 -12.31 -8.06
C ILE A 137 -5.32 -10.83 -8.27
N ALA A 138 -6.13 -9.91 -7.74
CA ALA A 138 -5.89 -8.48 -7.86
C ALA A 138 -4.54 -8.08 -7.24
N GLU A 139 -4.24 -8.59 -6.04
CA GLU A 139 -2.97 -8.35 -5.37
C GLU A 139 -1.78 -8.95 -6.15
N LEU A 140 -1.91 -10.18 -6.65
CA LEU A 140 -0.87 -10.83 -7.46
C LEU A 140 -0.60 -10.05 -8.76
N LEU A 141 -1.61 -9.48 -9.39
CA LEU A 141 -1.45 -8.64 -10.59
C LEU A 141 -0.64 -7.37 -10.28
N LEU A 142 -0.90 -6.72 -9.15
CA LEU A 142 -0.13 -5.55 -8.71
C LEU A 142 1.33 -5.92 -8.42
N ILE A 143 1.56 -7.03 -7.71
CA ILE A 143 2.90 -7.57 -7.43
C ILE A 143 3.64 -7.88 -8.73
N ALA A 144 3.00 -8.58 -9.67
CA ALA A 144 3.61 -8.99 -10.93
C ALA A 144 3.96 -7.77 -11.80
N ALA A 145 3.02 -6.83 -11.96
CA ALA A 145 3.25 -5.60 -12.72
C ALA A 145 4.37 -4.74 -12.09
N GLY A 146 4.32 -4.54 -10.77
CA GLY A 146 5.32 -3.80 -10.01
C GLY A 146 6.72 -4.41 -10.12
N SER A 147 6.82 -5.72 -9.89
CA SER A 147 8.08 -6.47 -10.00
C SER A 147 8.66 -6.40 -11.41
N PHE A 148 7.83 -6.59 -12.43
CA PHE A 148 8.26 -6.51 -13.83
C PHE A 148 8.78 -5.12 -14.20
N MET A 149 8.04 -4.07 -13.84
CA MET A 149 8.44 -2.69 -14.10
C MET A 149 9.73 -2.31 -13.36
N TYR A 150 9.84 -2.67 -12.08
CA TYR A 150 11.03 -2.42 -11.27
C TYR A 150 12.25 -3.16 -11.81
N LEU A 151 12.12 -4.46 -12.13
CA LEU A 151 13.22 -5.26 -12.66
C LEU A 151 13.72 -4.70 -13.99
N ARG A 152 12.81 -4.32 -14.90
CA ARG A 152 13.17 -3.71 -16.17
C ARG A 152 13.95 -2.41 -15.96
N PHE A 153 13.51 -1.57 -15.03
CA PHE A 153 14.20 -0.34 -14.64
C PHE A 153 15.59 -0.62 -14.04
N ALA A 154 15.67 -1.49 -13.04
CA ALA A 154 16.92 -1.81 -12.34
C ALA A 154 17.98 -2.40 -13.29
N VAL A 155 17.56 -3.21 -14.26
CA VAL A 155 18.45 -3.81 -15.25
C VAL A 155 18.85 -2.81 -16.36
N SER A 156 17.99 -1.84 -16.67
CA SER A 156 18.29 -0.85 -17.73
C SER A 156 19.51 0.00 -17.36
N GLY A 157 20.50 0.05 -18.25
CA GLY A 157 21.74 0.82 -18.02
C GLY A 157 22.83 0.12 -17.18
N THR A 158 22.64 -1.14 -16.77
CA THR A 158 23.63 -1.92 -16.02
C THR A 158 24.40 -2.91 -16.92
N THR A 159 25.68 -3.14 -16.63
CA THR A 159 26.57 -4.04 -17.38
C THR A 159 27.35 -4.98 -16.46
N GLY A 160 27.72 -6.16 -16.96
CA GLY A 160 28.53 -7.14 -16.21
C GLY A 160 27.92 -7.55 -14.86
N SER A 161 28.71 -7.47 -13.78
CA SER A 161 28.31 -7.84 -12.41
C SER A 161 27.18 -6.98 -11.84
N THR A 162 27.09 -5.70 -12.23
CA THR A 162 26.02 -4.80 -11.77
C THR A 162 24.64 -5.21 -12.28
N LYS A 163 24.59 -5.79 -13.48
CA LYS A 163 23.36 -6.36 -14.06
C LYS A 163 22.87 -7.58 -13.30
N LEU A 164 23.80 -8.40 -12.82
CA LEU A 164 23.49 -9.55 -11.99
C LEU A 164 22.91 -9.12 -10.62
N LEU A 165 23.53 -8.12 -9.98
CA LEU A 165 23.02 -7.52 -8.75
C LEU A 165 21.63 -6.90 -8.94
N ALA A 166 21.39 -6.19 -10.05
CA ALA A 166 20.08 -5.63 -10.38
C ALA A 166 19.01 -6.73 -10.50
N ARG A 167 19.33 -7.85 -11.17
CA ARG A 167 18.43 -9.01 -11.25
C ARG A 167 18.13 -9.62 -9.89
N TYR A 168 19.15 -9.82 -9.06
CA TYR A 168 18.95 -10.33 -7.71
C TYR A 168 18.10 -9.38 -6.86
N SER A 169 18.33 -8.07 -6.95
CA SER A 169 17.51 -7.09 -6.21
C SER A 169 16.03 -7.14 -6.61
N GLY A 170 15.74 -7.25 -7.91
CA GLY A 170 14.37 -7.38 -8.41
C GLY A 170 13.74 -8.71 -8.03
N ALA A 171 14.50 -9.81 -8.08
CA ALA A 171 14.03 -11.13 -7.67
C ALA A 171 13.74 -11.19 -6.16
N ILE A 172 14.64 -10.64 -5.33
CA ILE A 172 14.44 -10.56 -3.87
C ILE A 172 13.19 -9.75 -3.56
N LEU A 173 13.02 -8.58 -4.18
CA LEU A 173 11.82 -7.76 -3.99
C LEU A 173 10.53 -8.54 -4.32
N ALA A 174 10.50 -9.23 -5.47
CA ALA A 174 9.36 -10.03 -5.89
C ALA A 174 9.07 -11.18 -4.90
N VAL A 175 10.10 -11.90 -4.46
CA VAL A 175 9.97 -12.99 -3.49
C VAL A 175 9.42 -12.47 -2.16
N LEU A 176 9.93 -11.34 -1.65
CA LEU A 176 9.45 -10.76 -0.40
C LEU A 176 7.97 -10.37 -0.49
N MET A 177 7.53 -9.75 -1.60
CA MET A 177 6.11 -9.43 -1.80
C MET A 177 5.23 -10.69 -1.90
N LEU A 178 5.72 -11.76 -2.55
CA LEU A 178 5.00 -13.03 -2.59
C LEU A 178 4.91 -13.70 -1.21
N LEU A 179 5.95 -13.57 -0.37
CA LEU A 179 5.91 -14.05 1.01
C LEU A 179 4.92 -13.25 1.86
N CYS A 180 4.82 -11.93 1.67
CA CYS A 180 3.79 -11.10 2.31
C CYS A 180 2.37 -11.52 1.88
N LEU A 181 2.15 -11.75 0.58
CA LEU A 181 0.85 -12.29 0.12
C LEU A 181 0.57 -13.66 0.74
N ALA A 182 1.57 -14.54 0.81
CA ALA A 182 1.41 -15.85 1.43
C ALA A 182 1.08 -15.75 2.93
N SER A 183 1.69 -14.82 3.68
CA SER A 183 1.38 -14.63 5.10
C SER A 183 -0.06 -14.17 5.31
N ASP A 184 -0.56 -13.27 4.47
CA ASP A 184 -1.94 -12.77 4.53
C ASP A 184 -2.95 -13.89 4.20
N VAL A 185 -2.64 -14.71 3.19
CA VAL A 185 -3.50 -15.84 2.78
C VAL A 185 -3.54 -16.93 3.84
N LEU A 186 -2.42 -17.20 4.50
CA LEU A 186 -2.32 -18.21 5.55
C LEU A 186 -2.82 -17.70 6.92
N GLY A 187 -3.10 -16.39 7.05
CA GLY A 187 -3.55 -15.79 8.31
C GLY A 187 -2.49 -15.79 9.41
N ILE A 188 -1.21 -15.74 9.03
CA ILE A 188 -0.05 -15.72 9.94
C ILE A 188 0.27 -14.28 10.37
N GLY A 189 -0.14 -13.29 9.56
CA GLY A 189 0.02 -11.85 9.81
C GLY A 189 -1.10 -11.23 10.64
#